data_AF-A0AAV2RLM3-F1
#
_entry.id   AF-A0AAV2RLM3-F1
#
_cell.length_a   1.000
_cell.length_b   1.000
_cell.length_c   1.000
_cell.angle_alpha   90.00
_cell.angle_beta   90.00
_cell.angle_gamma   90.00
#
_symmetry.space_group_name_H-M   'P 1'
#
loop_
_entity.id
_entity.type
_entity.pdbx_description
1 polymer ?
#
loop_
_entity_poly.entity_id
_entity_poly.type
_entity_poly.pdbx_seq_one_letter_code
_entity_poly.pdbx_strand_id
1 'polypeptide(L)'
;MHISHEAAMRPNKCSLLLVAAYFAGCSNALVCYLCTNSDPAFSSYDPECGFPDYSNTDHVDSGEVWTNCYTSVDAVTGVVWRYEGYGFPGGYCDYYGNGTSCFCTSNLCNTDLCESCLDF
;
A
#
# COMPACT_ATOMS: atom_id res chain seq x y z
N MET A 1 -28.12 73.73 -0.04
CA MET A 1 -28.39 73.44 1.38
C MET A 1 -29.16 72.12 1.44
N HIS A 2 -28.87 71.25 2.42
CA HIS A 2 -29.35 69.87 2.61
C HIS A 2 -28.65 68.81 1.74
N ILE A 3 -27.65 68.08 2.27
CA ILE A 3 -27.61 66.98 3.27
C ILE A 3 -27.58 65.60 2.56
N SER A 4 -26.50 64.90 2.86
CA SER A 4 -26.12 63.49 2.78
C SER A 4 -27.22 62.43 2.61
N HIS A 5 -26.85 61.26 2.07
CA HIS A 5 -26.93 59.97 2.79
C HIS A 5 -26.34 58.80 1.97
N GLU A 6 -25.47 58.03 2.63
CA GLU A 6 -24.97 56.71 2.24
C GLU A 6 -26.07 55.64 2.47
N ALA A 7 -26.09 54.59 1.65
CA ALA A 7 -26.42 53.20 2.02
C ALA A 7 -26.22 52.31 0.76
N ALA A 8 -25.11 51.58 0.66
CA ALA A 8 -24.89 50.26 1.25
C ALA A 8 -25.65 49.13 0.53
N MET A 9 -24.85 48.39 -0.24
CA MET A 9 -25.12 47.12 -0.91
C MET A 9 -25.68 46.05 0.04
N ARG A 10 -26.67 45.26 -0.45
CA ARG A 10 -26.83 43.80 -0.23
C ARG A 10 -28.06 43.28 -0.99
N PRO A 11 -27.88 42.23 -1.80
CA PRO A 11 -28.89 41.17 -1.81
C PRO A 11 -28.29 39.81 -1.46
N ASN A 12 -28.95 39.20 -0.48
CA ASN A 12 -29.34 37.80 -0.39
C ASN A 12 -28.25 36.73 -0.30
N LYS A 13 -28.06 36.31 0.95
CA LYS A 13 -27.52 35.03 1.37
C LYS A 13 -28.33 33.87 0.77
N CYS A 14 -27.64 32.73 0.65
CA CYS A 14 -28.14 31.39 0.35
C CYS A 14 -28.22 31.02 -1.14
N SER A 15 -27.06 30.70 -1.71
CA SER A 15 -26.90 29.46 -2.47
C SER A 15 -25.46 28.97 -2.31
N LEU A 16 -25.15 28.52 -1.09
CA LEU A 16 -24.18 27.46 -0.87
C LEU A 16 -24.83 26.18 -1.39
N LEU A 17 -24.51 25.77 -2.61
CA LEU A 17 -24.81 24.43 -3.10
C LEU A 17 -23.49 23.72 -3.37
N LEU A 18 -23.19 22.82 -2.44
CA LEU A 18 -22.16 21.80 -2.43
C LEU A 18 -21.83 21.27 -3.83
N VAL A 19 -20.56 21.39 -4.22
CA VAL A 19 -19.91 20.40 -5.09
C VAL A 19 -18.70 19.87 -4.32
N ALA A 20 -18.98 19.10 -3.27
CA ALA A 20 -17.98 18.44 -2.42
C ALA A 20 -18.14 16.91 -2.48
N ALA A 21 -18.49 16.36 -3.64
CA ALA A 21 -18.71 14.93 -3.81
C ALA A 21 -18.29 14.48 -5.22
N TYR A 22 -17.00 14.50 -5.53
CA TYR A 22 -16.50 13.78 -6.72
C TYR A 22 -15.06 13.27 -6.63
N PHE A 23 -14.52 13.12 -5.41
CA PHE A 23 -13.44 12.19 -5.17
C PHE A 23 -13.97 11.11 -4.24
N ALA A 24 -15.01 10.40 -4.69
CA ALA A 24 -15.17 9.02 -4.28
C ALA A 24 -13.95 8.29 -4.85
N GLY A 25 -12.87 8.29 -4.08
CA GLY A 25 -11.66 7.58 -4.42
C GLY A 25 -12.04 6.12 -4.59
N CYS A 26 -12.04 5.65 -5.84
CA CYS A 26 -11.85 4.24 -6.11
C CYS A 26 -10.45 3.91 -5.57
N SER A 27 -10.36 3.59 -4.28
CA SER A 27 -9.20 2.89 -3.74
C SER A 27 -9.20 1.55 -4.45
N ASN A 28 -8.46 1.43 -5.55
CA ASN A 28 -8.23 0.14 -6.16
C ASN A 28 -7.60 -0.74 -5.07
N ALA A 29 -8.16 -1.92 -4.84
CA ALA A 29 -7.54 -2.88 -3.94
C ALA A 29 -6.10 -3.11 -4.39
N LEU A 30 -5.18 -3.13 -3.42
CA LEU A 30 -3.78 -3.38 -3.69
C LEU A 30 -3.63 -4.83 -4.15
N VAL A 31 -2.83 -5.07 -5.19
CA VAL A 31 -2.49 -6.41 -5.67
C VAL A 31 -1.10 -6.74 -5.14
N CYS A 32 -0.99 -7.81 -4.36
CA CYS A 32 0.25 -8.26 -3.73
C CYS A 32 0.68 -9.60 -4.29
N TYR A 33 1.98 -9.89 -4.21
CA TYR A 33 2.41 -11.27 -4.36
C TYR A 33 1.94 -12.10 -3.18
N LEU A 34 1.62 -13.37 -3.45
CA LEU A 34 1.21 -14.40 -2.51
C LEU A 34 2.11 -15.62 -2.71
N CYS A 35 3.35 -15.52 -2.24
CA CYS A 35 4.33 -16.59 -2.42
C CYS A 35 5.22 -16.85 -1.21
N THR A 36 5.82 -18.04 -1.18
CA THR A 36 6.94 -18.39 -0.31
C THR A 36 7.87 -19.41 -0.97
N ASN A 37 9.16 -19.35 -0.68
CA ASN A 37 10.14 -20.36 -1.12
C ASN A 37 10.39 -21.48 -0.08
N SER A 38 9.60 -21.55 1.01
CA SER A 38 9.94 -22.39 2.17
C SER A 38 9.54 -23.86 2.06
N ASP A 39 8.34 -24.16 1.57
CA ASP A 39 7.74 -25.51 1.64
C ASP A 39 6.82 -25.82 0.44
N PRO A 40 7.14 -26.82 -0.39
CA PRO A 40 6.33 -27.28 -1.52
C PRO A 40 4.89 -27.72 -1.19
N ALA A 41 4.56 -27.95 0.08
CA ALA A 41 3.22 -28.33 0.50
C ALA A 41 2.24 -27.13 0.53
N PHE A 42 2.73 -25.89 0.53
CA PHE A 42 1.87 -24.70 0.52
C PHE A 42 1.41 -24.36 -0.90
N SER A 43 0.16 -23.91 -1.03
CA SER A 43 -0.37 -23.45 -2.32
C SER A 43 0.31 -22.19 -2.83
N SER A 44 0.88 -21.39 -1.93
CA SER A 44 1.71 -20.23 -2.26
C SER A 44 3.18 -20.61 -2.49
N TYR A 45 3.54 -21.88 -2.51
CA TYR A 45 4.92 -22.26 -2.77
C TYR A 45 5.33 -21.86 -4.19
N ASP A 46 6.38 -21.05 -4.26
CA ASP A 46 7.07 -20.74 -5.49
C ASP A 46 8.59 -20.74 -5.19
N PRO A 47 9.37 -21.65 -5.80
CA PRO A 47 10.81 -21.70 -5.58
C PRO A 47 11.53 -20.40 -5.99
N GLU A 48 10.92 -19.59 -6.86
CA GLU A 48 11.46 -18.32 -7.36
C GLU A 48 11.05 -17.13 -6.50
N CYS A 49 10.22 -17.31 -5.46
CA CYS A 49 9.68 -16.21 -4.63
C CYS A 49 10.77 -15.31 -4.02
N GLY A 50 11.96 -15.86 -3.77
CA GLY A 50 13.10 -15.13 -3.23
C GLY A 50 13.95 -14.38 -4.26
N PHE A 51 13.61 -14.44 -5.55
CA PHE A 51 14.40 -13.77 -6.59
C PHE A 51 14.16 -12.24 -6.56
N PRO A 52 15.21 -11.41 -6.68
CA PRO A 52 15.06 -9.96 -6.68
C PRO A 52 14.16 -9.42 -7.82
N ASP A 53 14.10 -10.12 -8.96
CA ASP A 53 13.29 -9.77 -10.12
C ASP A 53 11.97 -10.56 -10.21
N TYR A 54 11.52 -11.14 -9.09
CA TYR A 54 10.30 -11.93 -9.03
C TYR A 54 9.08 -11.19 -9.60
N SER A 55 8.50 -11.77 -10.63
CA SER A 55 7.41 -11.16 -11.40
C SER A 55 6.32 -12.15 -11.80
N ASN A 56 6.17 -13.23 -11.03
CA ASN A 56 5.21 -14.28 -11.34
C ASN A 56 3.78 -13.83 -11.00
N THR A 57 2.98 -13.59 -12.03
CA THR A 57 1.58 -13.14 -11.90
C THR A 57 0.62 -14.24 -11.47
N ASP A 58 1.03 -15.50 -11.48
CA ASP A 58 0.18 -16.61 -11.01
C ASP A 58 0.11 -16.68 -9.48
N HIS A 59 1.03 -15.99 -8.79
CA HIS A 59 1.09 -15.86 -7.34
C HIS A 59 0.76 -14.44 -6.90
N VAL A 60 -0.39 -13.93 -7.32
CA VAL A 60 -0.89 -12.62 -6.87
C VAL A 60 -2.25 -12.77 -6.19
N ASP A 61 -2.48 -11.93 -5.18
CA ASP A 61 -3.76 -11.82 -4.51
C ASP A 61 -4.13 -10.34 -4.35
N SER A 62 -5.43 -10.07 -4.36
CA SER A 62 -5.99 -8.73 -4.16
C SER A 62 -7.04 -8.79 -3.08
N GLY A 63 -6.62 -8.70 -1.82
CA GLY A 63 -7.56 -8.65 -0.73
C GLY A 63 -8.23 -7.28 -0.59
N GLU A 64 -9.54 -7.28 -0.39
CA GLU A 64 -10.33 -6.04 -0.19
C GLU A 64 -10.03 -5.35 1.16
N VAL A 65 -9.42 -6.07 2.11
CA VAL A 65 -9.28 -5.65 3.52
C VAL A 65 -7.86 -5.18 3.86
N TRP A 66 -6.87 -5.55 3.05
CA TRP A 66 -5.48 -5.32 3.38
C TRP A 66 -4.97 -4.03 2.74
N THR A 67 -4.20 -3.29 3.52
CA THR A 67 -3.81 -1.92 3.14
C THR A 67 -2.45 -1.88 2.45
N ASN A 68 -1.58 -2.86 2.67
CA ASN A 68 -0.21 -2.86 2.14
C ASN A 68 0.27 -4.28 1.81
N CYS A 69 1.10 -4.40 0.79
CA CYS A 69 1.88 -5.60 0.53
C CYS A 69 3.12 -5.58 1.41
N TYR A 70 3.68 -6.74 1.73
CA TYR A 70 4.98 -6.82 2.38
C TYR A 70 5.82 -7.98 1.86
N THR A 71 7.13 -7.85 2.02
CA THR A 71 8.10 -8.94 1.86
C THR A 71 8.78 -9.16 3.19
N SER A 72 8.84 -10.43 3.61
CA SER A 72 9.55 -10.88 4.79
C SER A 72 10.69 -11.80 4.37
N VAL A 73 11.86 -11.60 4.97
CA VAL A 73 13.06 -12.40 4.73
C VAL A 73 13.60 -12.87 6.07
N ASP A 74 13.84 -14.17 6.19
CA ASP A 74 14.62 -14.76 7.28
C ASP A 74 16.10 -14.80 6.88
N ALA A 75 16.93 -14.02 7.57
CA ALA A 75 18.35 -13.84 7.25
C ALA A 75 19.21 -15.07 7.55
N VAL A 76 18.70 -16.07 8.29
CA VAL A 76 19.45 -17.30 8.61
C VAL A 76 19.18 -18.38 7.58
N THR A 77 17.92 -18.51 7.17
CA THR A 77 17.47 -19.57 6.27
C THR A 77 17.36 -19.11 4.82
N GLY A 78 17.34 -17.80 4.57
CA GLY A 78 17.07 -17.23 3.25
C GLY A 78 15.61 -17.40 2.80
N VAL A 79 14.72 -17.78 3.73
CA VAL A 79 13.31 -17.95 3.41
C VAL A 79 12.68 -16.59 3.17
N VAL A 80 11.89 -16.50 2.11
CA VAL A 80 11.15 -15.32 1.70
C VAL A 80 9.66 -15.61 1.72
N TRP A 81 8.89 -14.66 2.24
CA TRP A 81 7.44 -14.62 2.15
C TRP A 81 7.02 -13.28 1.55
N ARG A 82 6.13 -13.32 0.56
CA ARG A 82 5.49 -12.13 0.01
C ARG A 82 3.99 -12.28 0.16
N TYR A 83 3.38 -11.36 0.89
CA TYR A 83 1.98 -11.44 1.30
C TYR A 83 1.36 -10.04 1.45
N GLU A 84 0.05 -10.01 1.60
CA GLU A 84 -0.70 -8.85 2.07
C GLU A 84 -0.67 -8.75 3.61
N GLY A 85 -0.56 -7.54 4.15
CA GLY A 85 -0.38 -7.30 5.58
C GLY A 85 -1.23 -6.16 6.12
N TYR A 86 -1.55 -6.24 7.43
CA TYR A 86 -2.27 -5.20 8.16
C TYR A 86 -1.34 -4.41 9.06
N GLY A 87 -1.68 -3.14 9.29
CA GLY A 87 -1.24 -2.43 10.49
C GLY A 87 0.05 -1.63 10.36
N PHE A 88 0.72 -1.63 9.21
CA PHE A 88 1.88 -0.79 8.97
C PHE A 88 1.73 0.05 7.70
N PRO A 89 2.07 1.35 7.73
CA PRO A 89 2.09 2.16 6.53
C PRO A 89 3.18 1.67 5.57
N GLY A 90 2.93 1.66 4.26
CA GLY A 90 3.96 1.39 3.27
C GLY A 90 5.16 2.35 3.43
N GLY A 91 6.37 1.86 3.15
CA GLY A 91 7.62 2.56 3.50
C GLY A 91 8.27 2.08 4.78
N TYR A 92 7.56 1.30 5.59
CA TYR A 92 8.03 0.83 6.89
C TYR A 92 8.69 -0.55 6.81
N CYS A 93 9.77 -0.75 7.55
CA CYS A 93 10.40 -2.05 7.76
C CYS A 93 10.44 -2.39 9.25
N ASP A 94 9.94 -3.57 9.60
CA ASP A 94 10.07 -4.15 10.92
C ASP A 94 11.24 -5.14 10.94
N TYR A 95 12.04 -5.07 11.99
CA TYR A 95 13.22 -5.92 12.18
C TYR A 95 13.01 -6.74 13.46
N TYR A 96 12.96 -8.07 13.34
CA TYR A 96 12.68 -8.95 14.47
C TYR A 96 13.58 -10.18 14.45
N GLY A 97 14.26 -10.45 15.56
CA GLY A 97 15.13 -11.61 15.70
C GLY A 97 16.12 -11.73 14.53
N ASN A 98 15.89 -12.71 13.66
CA ASN A 98 16.70 -12.99 12.47
C ASN A 98 15.99 -12.62 11.15
N GLY A 99 14.92 -11.85 11.18
CA GLY A 99 14.13 -11.53 10.01
C GLY A 99 13.86 -10.03 9.85
N THR A 100 13.52 -9.66 8.61
CA THR A 100 13.10 -8.30 8.25
C THR A 100 11.81 -8.40 7.46
N SER A 101 10.82 -7.56 7.78
CA SER A 101 9.59 -7.41 6.99
C SER A 101 9.42 -5.96 6.53
N CYS A 102 9.47 -5.70 5.24
CA CYS A 102 9.24 -4.38 4.66
C CYS A 102 7.88 -4.30 3.97
N PHE A 103 7.13 -3.25 4.28
CA PHE A 103 5.80 -2.95 3.74
C PHE A 103 5.93 -1.99 2.56
N CYS A 104 5.37 -2.35 1.41
CA CYS A 104 5.39 -1.55 0.20
C CYS A 104 4.20 -0.59 0.12
N THR A 105 4.40 0.53 -0.56
CA THR A 105 3.36 1.51 -0.91
C THR A 105 2.69 1.23 -2.26
N SER A 106 3.23 0.29 -3.03
CA SER A 106 2.82 -0.04 -4.40
C SER A 106 2.39 -1.50 -4.53
N ASN A 107 1.66 -1.77 -5.62
CA ASN A 107 1.31 -3.14 -6.02
C ASN A 107 2.57 -3.97 -6.26
N LEU A 108 2.45 -5.29 -6.13
CA LEU A 108 3.46 -6.25 -6.54
C LEU A 108 4.83 -5.93 -5.91
N CYS A 109 4.80 -5.75 -4.59
CA CYS A 109 5.93 -5.44 -3.70
C CYS A 109 7.19 -6.28 -4.00
N ASN A 110 8.03 -5.76 -4.89
CA ASN A 110 9.26 -6.40 -5.33
C ASN A 110 10.48 -5.47 -5.18
N THR A 111 10.40 -4.24 -5.70
CA THR A 111 11.59 -3.42 -5.95
C THR A 111 11.70 -2.16 -5.09
N ASP A 112 10.62 -1.52 -4.69
CA ASP A 112 10.74 -0.13 -4.20
C ASP A 112 11.23 0.02 -2.74
N LEU A 113 11.17 -1.03 -1.92
CA LEU A 113 11.58 -0.99 -0.49
C LEU A 113 12.18 -2.31 0.04
N CYS A 114 11.94 -3.44 -0.65
CA CYS A 114 12.33 -4.77 -0.18
C CYS A 114 13.70 -5.24 -0.69
N GLU A 115 14.33 -4.52 -1.63
CA GLU A 115 15.71 -4.79 -2.03
C GLU A 115 16.65 -4.73 -0.82
N SER A 116 16.41 -3.79 0.11
CA SER A 116 17.15 -3.70 1.37
C SER A 116 16.92 -4.88 2.33
N CYS A 117 15.90 -5.72 2.11
CA CYS A 117 15.71 -6.97 2.87
C CYS A 117 16.54 -8.13 2.32
N LEU A 118 17.12 -8.01 1.13
CA LEU A 118 17.85 -9.09 0.45
C LEU A 118 19.37 -8.83 0.43
N ASP A 119 19.82 -7.66 0.89
CA ASP A 119 21.23 -7.24 0.94
C ASP A 119 21.99 -7.73 2.21
N PHE A 120 21.91 -9.03 2.53
CA PHE A 120 22.70 -9.63 3.64
C PHE A 120 24.02 -10.24 3.18
#